data_AF-A0A6N2MNA2-F1
#
_entry.id   AF-A0A6N2MNA2-F1
#
_cell.length_a   1.000
_cell.length_b   1.000
_cell.length_c   1.000
_cell.angle_alpha   90.00
_cell.angle_beta   90.00
_cell.angle_gamma   90.00
#
_symmetry.space_group_name_H-M   'P 1'
#
loop_
_entity.id
_entity.type
_entity.pdbx_description
1 polymer ?
#
loop_
_entity_poly.entity_id
_entity_poly.type
_entity_poly.pdbx_seq_one_letter_code
_entity_poly.pdbx_strand_id
1 'polypeptide(L)'
;MSRLGFKSLVYHGEVCLGELDVIPVTEKCFLFPNNEIRIHHISQQSERCPSLSILQTISPFSVRCKLESSSPMEQSHLINLHASCFHEVKTAVVLIGDEEIHLVAMPSKQKKFPCFWCFAVPVGLYDSCLRMLNMRCLSIVFDLDETLIVANTMKLFEDRIETLRAWIGRETDPIRVSGMSAEMKRYIDDRLLLKQYIENDVVMDNGKMYKVQLEDVLRSSDGHERVVRPVIRLPEKNIVLTRINPEIRDTSVLVRLRPAWEDLRSYLTAKGRKRFEVYVCTMAERDYALEMWRLLDPEAHLIASKQLSDRVVCVKSGKLQEIFIECLPRWHVPSKNGNGNR
;
A
#
# COMPACT_ATOMS: atom_id res chain seq x y z
N MET A 1 -7.25 -17.53 43.93
CA MET A 1 -8.01 -18.34 42.95
C MET A 1 -7.14 -18.54 41.72
N SER A 2 -6.60 -19.73 41.54
CA SER A 2 -5.77 -20.11 40.38
C SER A 2 -6.63 -20.11 39.12
N ARG A 3 -6.40 -19.17 38.20
CA ARG A 3 -6.95 -19.28 36.84
C ARG A 3 -6.23 -20.44 36.15
N LEU A 4 -6.80 -21.64 36.22
CA LEU A 4 -6.35 -22.80 35.43
C LEU A 4 -6.44 -22.39 33.96
N GLY A 5 -5.30 -22.38 33.27
CA GLY A 5 -5.26 -22.16 31.82
C GLY A 5 -5.88 -23.35 31.08
N PHE A 6 -6.35 -23.12 29.86
CA PHE A 6 -6.85 -24.19 29.01
C PHE A 6 -5.70 -24.83 28.25
N LYS A 7 -5.59 -26.16 28.30
CA LYS A 7 -4.51 -26.89 27.61
C LYS A 7 -4.72 -26.83 26.10
N SER A 8 -3.64 -26.60 25.36
CA SER A 8 -3.65 -26.65 23.90
C SER A 8 -2.38 -27.30 23.36
N LEU A 9 -2.56 -28.16 22.36
CA LEU A 9 -1.46 -28.84 21.67
C LEU A 9 -0.86 -27.92 20.61
N VAL A 10 0.46 -27.85 20.55
CA VAL A 10 1.19 -26.98 19.63
C VAL A 10 1.74 -27.80 18.47
N TYR A 11 1.43 -27.39 17.25
CA TYR A 11 1.86 -28.05 16.03
C TYR A 11 2.63 -27.10 15.12
N HIS A 12 3.63 -27.62 14.40
CA HIS A 12 4.25 -26.96 13.26
C HIS A 12 4.29 -27.94 12.08
N GLY A 13 3.47 -27.68 11.06
CA GLY A 13 3.08 -28.73 10.11
C GLY A 13 2.36 -29.87 10.84
N GLU A 14 2.74 -31.11 10.53
CA GLU A 14 2.19 -32.32 11.17
C GLU A 14 2.90 -32.70 12.49
N VAL A 15 3.96 -31.97 12.88
CA VAL A 15 4.76 -32.31 14.05
C VAL A 15 4.17 -31.65 15.30
N CYS A 16 3.78 -32.48 16.28
CA CYS A 16 3.42 -32.01 17.62
C CYS A 16 4.70 -31.61 18.38
N LEU A 17 4.77 -30.34 18.79
CA LEU A 17 5.91 -29.79 19.52
C LEU A 17 5.75 -29.95 21.05
N GLY A 18 4.50 -30.02 21.53
CA GLY A 18 4.17 -30.17 22.94
C GLY A 18 2.84 -29.52 23.31
N GLU A 19 2.64 -29.28 24.61
CA GLU A 19 1.42 -28.75 25.20
C GLU A 19 1.72 -27.45 25.98
N LEU A 20 0.86 -26.45 25.80
CA LEU A 20 0.88 -25.18 26.54
C LEU A 20 -0.50 -24.86 27.14
N ASP A 21 -0.50 -24.22 28.30
CA ASP A 21 -1.69 -23.67 28.94
C ASP A 21 -1.96 -22.25 28.42
N VAL A 22 -3.17 -22.04 27.92
CA VAL A 22 -3.70 -20.76 27.49
C VAL A 22 -4.25 -20.02 28.70
N ILE A 23 -3.49 -19.03 29.17
CA ILE A 23 -3.83 -18.18 30.30
C ILE A 23 -4.49 -16.89 29.78
N PRO A 24 -5.77 -16.64 30.10
CA PRO A 24 -6.48 -15.45 29.63
C PRO A 24 -5.96 -14.18 30.33
N VAL A 25 -5.75 -13.13 29.54
CA VAL A 25 -5.29 -11.81 30.05
C VAL A 25 -6.45 -10.86 30.34
N THR A 26 -7.58 -11.04 29.66
CA THR A 26 -8.83 -10.28 29.88
C THR A 26 -9.96 -11.19 30.34
N GLU A 27 -11.10 -10.62 30.74
CA GLU A 27 -12.30 -11.38 31.12
C GLU A 27 -12.88 -12.19 29.95
N LYS A 28 -12.64 -11.75 28.71
CA LYS A 28 -12.96 -12.53 27.51
C LYS A 28 -11.90 -13.61 27.31
N CYS A 29 -12.28 -14.86 27.49
CA CYS A 29 -11.39 -16.00 27.25
C CYS A 29 -11.20 -16.20 25.74
N PHE A 30 -10.00 -15.90 25.25
CA PHE A 30 -9.57 -16.31 23.91
C PHE A 30 -9.14 -17.79 23.95
N LEU A 31 -9.62 -18.58 23.00
CA LEU A 31 -9.27 -19.98 22.81
C LEU A 31 -8.87 -20.21 21.37
N PHE A 32 -7.87 -21.06 21.17
CA PHE A 32 -7.51 -21.52 19.84
C PHE A 32 -8.53 -22.54 19.32
N PRO A 33 -8.82 -22.56 18.01
CA PRO A 33 -9.72 -23.55 17.42
C PRO A 33 -9.28 -24.98 17.77
N ASN A 34 -10.25 -25.83 18.13
CA ASN A 34 -10.02 -27.23 18.51
C ASN A 34 -9.01 -27.45 19.66
N ASN A 35 -8.69 -26.41 20.44
CA ASN A 35 -7.59 -26.44 21.42
C ASN A 35 -6.23 -26.78 20.79
N GLU A 36 -6.01 -26.38 19.53
CA GLU A 36 -4.76 -26.57 18.82
C GLU A 36 -4.13 -25.25 18.41
N ILE A 37 -2.83 -25.08 18.70
CA ILE A 37 -2.01 -23.96 18.26
C ILE A 37 -1.24 -24.44 17.02
N ARG A 38 -1.79 -24.17 15.83
CA ARG A 38 -1.17 -24.56 14.56
C ARG A 38 -0.31 -23.42 13.99
N ILE A 39 1.00 -23.54 14.15
CA ILE A 39 1.96 -22.57 13.61
C ILE A 39 1.95 -22.67 12.09
N HIS A 40 1.52 -21.58 11.45
CA HIS A 40 1.51 -21.44 10.00
C HIS A 40 2.92 -21.18 9.46
N HIS A 41 3.66 -20.27 10.10
CA HIS A 41 5.03 -19.94 9.74
C HIS A 41 5.78 -19.29 10.90
N ILE A 42 7.10 -19.16 10.75
CA ILE A 42 7.94 -18.35 11.63
C ILE A 42 8.23 -17.02 10.92
N SER A 43 8.04 -15.91 11.62
CA SER A 43 8.26 -14.57 11.05
C SER A 43 9.72 -14.35 10.66
N GLN A 44 9.95 -13.33 9.83
CA GLN A 44 11.32 -12.87 9.57
C GLN A 44 11.98 -12.33 10.85
N GLN A 45 13.31 -12.34 10.85
CA GLN A 45 14.10 -11.77 11.95
C GLN A 45 14.02 -10.25 11.94
N SER A 46 13.84 -9.66 13.11
CA SER A 46 14.02 -8.22 13.30
C SER A 46 15.48 -7.87 13.54
N GLU A 47 15.99 -6.89 12.79
CA GLU A 47 17.36 -6.39 12.91
C GLU A 47 17.48 -5.15 13.81
N ARG A 48 16.35 -4.59 14.25
CA ARG A 48 16.31 -3.24 14.84
C ARG A 48 15.60 -3.19 16.18
N CYS A 49 14.46 -3.86 16.29
CA CYS A 49 13.58 -3.75 17.45
C CYS A 49 13.08 -5.14 17.87
N PRO A 50 12.94 -5.43 19.17
CA PRO A 50 12.26 -6.64 19.61
C PRO A 50 10.86 -6.76 18.99
N SER A 51 10.44 -7.97 18.63
CA SER A 51 9.10 -8.24 18.08
C SER A 51 7.99 -7.71 18.98
N LEU A 52 8.22 -7.77 20.30
CA LEU A 52 7.33 -7.20 21.32
C LEU A 52 7.12 -5.69 21.12
N SER A 53 8.17 -4.91 20.88
CA SER A 53 8.08 -3.46 20.72
C SER A 53 7.30 -3.07 19.46
N ILE A 54 7.48 -3.84 18.38
CA ILE A 54 6.73 -3.64 17.13
C ILE A 54 5.24 -3.92 17.39
N LEU A 55 4.91 -5.09 17.94
CA LEU A 55 3.53 -5.51 18.21
C LEU A 55 2.80 -4.58 19.18
N GLN A 56 3.48 -4.10 20.22
CA GLN A 56 2.91 -3.11 21.15
C GLN A 56 2.60 -1.76 20.50
N THR A 57 3.36 -1.38 19.46
CA THR A 57 3.17 -0.12 18.75
C THR A 57 2.02 -0.20 17.76
N ILE A 58 1.94 -1.29 16.99
CA ILE A 58 0.95 -1.45 15.91
C ILE A 58 -0.40 -1.97 16.41
N SER A 59 -0.41 -2.61 17.58
CA SER A 59 -1.60 -3.22 18.16
C SER A 59 -1.57 -3.10 19.69
N PRO A 60 -1.65 -1.87 20.22
CA PRO A 60 -1.64 -1.66 21.67
C PRO A 60 -2.85 -2.36 22.30
N PHE A 61 -2.63 -3.01 23.44
CA PHE A 61 -3.65 -3.77 24.20
C PHE A 61 -4.20 -5.04 23.53
N SER A 62 -3.57 -5.55 22.47
CA SER A 62 -4.01 -6.74 21.72
C SER A 62 -3.50 -8.08 22.25
N VAL A 63 -2.93 -8.10 23.46
CA VAL A 63 -2.50 -9.37 24.07
C VAL A 63 -3.75 -10.21 24.36
N ARG A 64 -3.95 -11.27 23.57
CA ARG A 64 -5.12 -12.14 23.67
C ARG A 64 -4.99 -13.12 24.83
N CYS A 65 -3.82 -13.74 24.94
CA CYS A 65 -3.51 -14.71 25.99
C CYS A 65 -2.00 -14.80 26.24
N LYS A 66 -1.64 -15.45 27.35
CA LYS A 66 -0.28 -15.91 27.61
C LYS A 66 -0.25 -17.43 27.52
N LEU A 67 0.83 -17.97 26.99
CA LEU A 67 1.07 -19.40 26.93
C LEU A 67 2.19 -19.75 27.89
N GLU A 68 1.96 -20.70 28.77
CA GLU A 68 2.95 -21.24 29.69
C GLU A 68 2.85 -22.76 29.72
N SER A 69 3.94 -23.46 30.00
CA SER A 69 3.88 -24.90 30.30
C SER A 69 3.66 -25.11 31.80
N SER A 70 2.59 -25.81 32.18
CA SER A 70 2.44 -26.45 33.50
C SER A 70 2.98 -27.88 33.56
N SER A 71 3.39 -28.44 32.41
CA SER A 71 3.93 -29.80 32.35
C SER A 71 5.22 -29.91 33.18
N PRO A 72 5.34 -30.93 34.05
CA PRO A 72 6.57 -31.21 34.78
C PRO A 72 7.64 -31.86 33.89
N MET A 73 7.27 -32.34 32.70
CA MET A 73 8.17 -32.99 31.75
C MET A 73 8.85 -31.96 30.84
N GLU A 74 10.10 -32.22 30.49
CA GLU A 74 10.84 -31.38 29.55
C GLU A 74 10.29 -31.54 28.13
N GLN A 75 9.89 -30.42 27.51
CA GLN A 75 9.31 -30.37 26.18
C GLN A 75 10.32 -29.79 25.19
N SER A 76 11.33 -30.58 24.81
CA SER A 76 12.51 -30.12 24.06
C SER A 76 12.18 -29.37 22.77
N HIS A 77 11.17 -29.81 22.00
CA HIS A 77 10.75 -29.14 20.78
C HIS A 77 10.14 -27.74 21.04
N LEU A 78 9.32 -27.59 22.09
CA LEU A 78 8.81 -26.27 22.50
C LEU A 78 9.92 -25.38 23.07
N ILE A 79 10.89 -25.94 23.79
CA ILE A 79 12.05 -25.22 24.29
C ILE A 79 12.88 -24.68 23.12
N ASN A 80 13.11 -25.51 22.09
CA ASN A 80 13.83 -25.10 20.88
C ASN A 80 13.08 -24.01 20.10
N LEU A 81 11.75 -24.13 19.96
CA LEU A 81 10.92 -23.10 19.34
C LEU A 81 11.03 -21.78 20.11
N HIS A 82 10.87 -21.82 21.43
CA HIS A 82 10.96 -20.64 22.29
C HIS A 82 12.34 -19.98 22.19
N ALA A 83 13.41 -20.77 22.30
CA ALA A 83 14.78 -20.29 22.22
C ALA A 83 15.06 -19.65 20.85
N SER A 84 14.64 -20.27 19.74
CA SER A 84 14.81 -19.69 18.40
C SER A 84 14.04 -18.37 18.26
N CYS A 85 12.77 -18.32 18.67
CA CYS A 85 12.00 -17.07 18.65
C CYS A 85 12.62 -15.98 19.51
N PHE A 86 13.11 -16.33 20.71
CA PHE A 86 13.69 -15.38 21.65
C PHE A 86 15.04 -14.82 21.17
N HIS A 87 15.97 -15.70 20.79
CA HIS A 87 17.33 -15.31 20.43
C HIS A 87 17.42 -14.70 19.03
N GLU A 88 16.59 -15.16 18.09
CA GLU A 88 16.58 -14.65 16.73
C GLU A 88 15.59 -13.49 16.52
N VAL A 89 14.91 -13.05 17.59
CA VAL A 89 13.93 -11.95 17.53
C VAL A 89 12.86 -12.22 16.47
N LYS A 90 12.30 -13.43 16.53
CA LYS A 90 11.24 -13.94 15.64
C LYS A 90 9.99 -14.24 16.44
N THR A 91 8.90 -14.51 15.73
CA THR A 91 7.64 -14.98 16.32
C THR A 91 7.17 -16.22 15.59
N ALA A 92 6.53 -17.14 16.30
CA ALA A 92 5.72 -18.17 15.66
C ALA A 92 4.33 -17.59 15.37
N VAL A 93 3.82 -17.77 14.15
CA VAL A 93 2.60 -17.12 13.69
C VAL A 93 1.52 -18.15 13.45
N VAL A 94 0.34 -17.93 14.03
CA VAL A 94 -0.88 -18.71 13.81
C VAL A 94 -1.88 -17.86 13.04
N LEU A 95 -2.55 -18.42 12.04
CA LEU A 95 -3.60 -17.72 11.28
C LEU A 95 -4.98 -18.09 11.80
N ILE A 96 -5.81 -17.10 12.12
CA ILE A 96 -7.20 -17.29 12.54
C ILE A 96 -8.07 -16.24 11.83
N GLY A 97 -8.82 -16.68 10.81
CA GLY A 97 -9.59 -15.75 9.97
C GLY A 97 -8.67 -14.73 9.30
N ASP A 98 -8.98 -13.45 9.48
CA ASP A 98 -8.20 -12.32 8.94
C ASP A 98 -7.15 -11.76 9.92
N GLU A 99 -6.86 -12.50 11.00
CA GLU A 99 -5.85 -12.12 11.99
C GLU A 99 -4.66 -13.10 12.01
N GLU A 100 -3.47 -12.53 12.22
CA GLU A 100 -2.25 -13.21 12.63
C GLU A 100 -2.12 -13.13 14.15
N ILE A 101 -1.97 -14.29 14.80
CA ILE A 101 -1.62 -14.41 16.21
C ILE A 101 -0.12 -14.68 16.32
N HIS A 102 0.63 -13.66 16.74
CA HIS A 102 2.07 -13.75 16.95
C HIS A 102 2.38 -14.24 18.37
N LEU A 103 3.02 -15.39 18.49
CA LEU A 103 3.56 -15.93 19.73
C LEU A 103 4.95 -15.33 19.95
N VAL A 104 5.01 -14.32 20.83
CA VAL A 104 6.24 -13.63 21.20
C VAL A 104 6.88 -14.35 22.38
N ALA A 105 8.08 -14.89 22.19
CA ALA A 105 8.82 -15.54 23.27
C ALA A 105 9.23 -14.52 24.34
N MET A 106 8.86 -14.79 25.59
CA MET A 106 9.12 -13.91 26.73
C MET A 106 10.14 -14.54 27.69
N PRO A 107 11.01 -13.73 28.32
CA PRO A 107 11.91 -14.23 29.35
C PRO A 107 11.12 -14.54 30.61
N SER A 108 11.32 -15.72 31.20
CA SER A 108 10.74 -16.06 32.48
C SER A 108 11.78 -15.95 33.60
N LYS A 109 11.52 -15.09 34.59
CA LYS A 109 12.38 -14.93 35.78
C LYS A 109 12.31 -16.12 36.73
N GLN A 110 11.27 -16.96 36.62
CA GLN A 110 10.93 -17.97 37.63
C GLN A 110 10.90 -19.41 37.08
N LYS A 111 10.98 -19.63 35.76
CA LYS A 111 10.77 -20.95 35.14
C LYS A 111 11.75 -21.21 34.00
N LYS A 112 12.27 -22.44 33.91
CA LYS A 112 13.03 -22.98 32.75
C LYS A 112 12.12 -23.34 31.55
N PHE A 113 10.86 -22.92 31.58
CA PHE A 113 9.83 -23.40 30.65
C PHE A 113 9.48 -22.32 29.61
N PRO A 114 9.11 -22.73 28.38
CA PRO A 114 8.63 -21.84 27.34
C PRO A 114 7.49 -20.93 27.81
N CYS A 115 7.61 -19.64 27.55
CA CYS A 115 6.57 -18.65 27.81
C CYS A 115 6.37 -17.76 26.59
N PHE A 116 5.13 -17.63 26.12
CA PHE A 116 4.78 -16.77 24.99
C PHE A 116 3.67 -15.79 25.36
N TRP A 117 3.73 -14.59 24.82
CA TRP A 117 2.61 -13.66 24.80
C TRP A 117 2.02 -13.62 23.39
N CYS A 118 0.71 -13.80 23.28
CA CYS A 118 0.03 -13.87 22.00
C CYS A 118 -0.61 -12.51 21.65
N PHE A 119 -0.13 -11.91 20.56
CA PHE A 119 -0.66 -10.65 20.03
C PHE A 119 -1.47 -10.92 18.77
N ALA A 120 -2.65 -10.32 18.66
CA ALA A 120 -3.44 -10.35 17.43
C ALA A 120 -3.21 -9.09 16.60
N VAL A 121 -2.98 -9.27 15.31
CA VAL A 121 -2.87 -8.19 14.31
C VAL A 121 -3.55 -8.62 13.01
N PRO A 122 -4.03 -7.69 12.17
CA PRO A 122 -4.45 -8.03 10.81
C PRO A 122 -3.32 -8.68 10.02
N VAL A 123 -3.68 -9.65 9.18
CA VAL A 123 -2.73 -10.38 8.33
C VAL A 123 -1.81 -9.43 7.56
N GLY A 124 -0.49 -9.62 7.67
CA GLY A 124 0.53 -8.89 6.93
C GLY A 124 0.93 -7.53 7.53
N LEU A 125 0.24 -7.05 8.58
CA LEU A 125 0.59 -5.79 9.23
C LEU A 125 1.97 -5.85 9.92
N TYR A 126 2.24 -6.92 10.66
CA TYR A 126 3.51 -7.09 11.37
C TYR A 126 4.68 -7.12 10.38
N ASP A 127 4.59 -7.94 9.34
CA ASP A 127 5.65 -8.08 8.33
C ASP A 127 5.88 -6.79 7.55
N SER A 128 4.82 -6.02 7.25
CA SER A 128 4.94 -4.71 6.61
C SER A 128 5.73 -3.73 7.48
N CYS A 129 5.43 -3.66 8.78
CA CYS A 129 6.15 -2.83 9.72
C CYS A 129 7.59 -3.30 9.93
N LEU A 130 7.80 -4.60 10.08
CA LEU A 130 9.11 -5.21 10.24
C LEU A 130 10.03 -4.87 9.06
N ARG A 131 9.52 -4.98 7.83
CA ARG A 131 10.29 -4.63 6.63
C ARG A 131 10.66 -3.16 6.59
N MET A 132 9.73 -2.26 6.89
CA MET A 132 10.02 -0.81 6.95
C MET A 132 11.14 -0.50 7.95
N LEU A 133 11.11 -1.15 9.11
CA LEU A 133 12.14 -0.99 10.15
C LEU A 133 13.49 -1.57 9.70
N ASN A 134 13.53 -2.79 9.19
CA ASN A 134 14.75 -3.44 8.72
C ASN A 134 15.41 -2.64 7.58
N MET A 135 14.61 -2.23 6.59
CA MET A 135 15.06 -1.42 5.46
C MET A 135 15.35 0.04 5.83
N ARG A 136 14.92 0.51 7.01
CA ARG A 136 14.81 1.93 7.42
C ARG A 136 14.24 2.77 6.28
N CYS A 137 13.11 2.29 5.77
CA CYS A 137 12.41 2.82 4.61
C CYS A 137 10.95 2.96 5.01
N LEU A 138 10.42 4.18 4.98
CA LEU A 138 9.01 4.45 5.25
C LEU A 138 8.18 4.18 4.00
N SER A 139 6.91 3.84 4.17
CA SER A 139 5.97 3.83 3.06
C SER A 139 5.35 5.22 2.90
N ILE A 140 5.25 5.70 1.66
CA ILE A 140 4.49 6.90 1.30
C ILE A 140 3.38 6.51 0.33
N VAL A 141 2.16 6.95 0.62
CA VAL A 141 0.97 6.64 -0.17
C VAL A 141 0.48 7.93 -0.80
N PHE A 142 0.32 7.93 -2.12
CA PHE A 142 -0.25 9.04 -2.86
C PHE A 142 -1.68 8.75 -3.28
N ASP A 143 -2.55 9.74 -3.09
CA ASP A 143 -3.81 9.81 -3.84
C ASP A 143 -3.59 10.70 -5.06
N LEU A 144 -3.87 10.20 -6.26
CA LEU A 144 -3.49 10.83 -7.51
C LEU A 144 -4.15 12.20 -7.69
N ASP A 145 -5.47 12.25 -7.71
CA ASP A 145 -6.23 13.46 -8.03
C ASP A 145 -6.28 14.47 -6.88
N GLU A 146 -6.10 14.00 -5.65
CA GLU A 146 -6.02 14.87 -4.47
C GLU A 146 -4.60 15.42 -4.27
N THR A 147 -3.57 14.61 -4.50
CA THR A 147 -2.20 14.94 -4.10
C THR A 147 -1.30 15.36 -5.26
N LEU A 148 -1.38 14.70 -6.42
CA LEU A 148 -0.33 14.78 -7.46
C LEU A 148 -0.77 15.46 -8.75
N ILE A 149 -2.04 15.34 -9.13
CA ILE A 149 -2.52 15.80 -10.43
C ILE A 149 -3.93 16.39 -10.34
N VAL A 150 -4.34 17.05 -11.43
CA VAL A 150 -5.73 17.37 -11.72
C VAL A 150 -5.98 17.01 -13.18
N ALA A 151 -6.76 15.95 -13.43
CA ALA A 151 -7.17 15.59 -14.79
C ALA A 151 -8.56 16.13 -15.13
N ASN A 152 -8.76 16.53 -16.38
CA ASN A 152 -10.05 16.97 -16.89
C ASN A 152 -10.32 16.37 -18.27
N THR A 153 -11.55 15.86 -18.43
CA THR A 153 -12.15 15.55 -19.74
C THR A 153 -12.79 16.80 -20.32
N MET A 154 -13.20 16.74 -21.61
CA MET A 154 -13.94 17.83 -22.24
C MET A 154 -15.20 18.19 -21.45
N LYS A 155 -15.98 17.17 -21.06
CA LYS A 155 -17.19 17.33 -20.26
C LYS A 155 -16.90 17.99 -18.90
N LEU A 156 -15.86 17.55 -18.19
CA LEU A 156 -15.53 18.14 -16.89
C LEU A 156 -15.15 19.62 -17.00
N PHE A 157 -14.47 20.03 -18.07
CA PHE A 157 -14.22 21.44 -18.33
C PHE A 157 -15.52 22.20 -18.60
N GLU A 158 -16.42 21.66 -19.43
CA GLU A 158 -17.71 22.29 -19.75
C GLU A 158 -18.55 22.50 -18.48
N ASP A 159 -18.69 21.47 -17.66
CA ASP A 159 -19.43 21.50 -16.39
C ASP A 159 -18.82 22.54 -15.41
N ARG A 160 -17.49 22.59 -15.30
CA ARG A 160 -16.78 23.56 -14.43
C ARG A 160 -16.91 24.99 -14.92
N ILE A 161 -16.81 25.21 -16.23
CA ILE A 161 -16.96 26.54 -16.85
C ILE A 161 -18.39 27.05 -16.66
N GLU A 162 -19.40 26.19 -16.87
CA GLU A 162 -20.81 26.56 -16.66
C GLU A 162 -21.09 26.90 -15.19
N THR A 163 -20.60 26.06 -14.26
CA THR A 163 -20.74 26.29 -12.82
C THR A 163 -20.10 27.62 -12.40
N LEU A 164 -18.86 27.88 -12.82
CA LEU A 164 -18.17 29.13 -12.50
C LEU A 164 -18.87 30.34 -13.12
N ARG A 165 -19.37 30.24 -14.36
CA ARG A 165 -20.13 31.31 -15.01
C ARG A 165 -21.37 31.69 -14.19
N ALA A 166 -22.10 30.68 -13.71
CA ALA A 166 -23.28 30.90 -12.88
C ALA A 166 -22.94 31.56 -11.54
N TRP A 167 -21.83 31.17 -10.91
CA TRP A 167 -21.37 31.78 -9.66
C TRP A 167 -20.87 33.20 -9.84
N ILE A 168 -20.11 33.49 -10.91
CA ILE A 168 -19.63 34.84 -11.24
C ILE A 168 -20.82 35.80 -11.40
N GLY A 169 -21.89 35.37 -12.05
CA GLY A 169 -23.10 36.18 -12.21
C GLY A 169 -23.87 36.49 -10.91
N ARG A 170 -23.56 35.78 -9.81
CA ARG A 170 -24.19 35.97 -8.48
C ARG A 170 -23.25 36.64 -7.46
N GLU A 171 -21.96 36.66 -7.73
CA GLU A 171 -20.94 37.19 -6.82
C GLU A 171 -20.89 38.73 -6.93
N THR A 172 -20.86 39.40 -5.78
CA THR A 172 -20.88 40.87 -5.70
C THR A 172 -19.51 41.45 -5.35
N ASP A 173 -18.64 40.66 -4.71
CA ASP A 173 -17.30 41.10 -4.36
C ASP A 173 -16.39 41.14 -5.61
N PRO A 174 -15.90 42.32 -6.03
CA PRO A 174 -15.09 42.46 -7.24
C PRO A 174 -13.77 41.67 -7.20
N ILE A 175 -13.20 41.44 -6.01
CA ILE A 175 -11.96 40.66 -5.86
C ILE A 175 -12.24 39.19 -6.15
N ARG A 176 -13.34 38.66 -5.60
CA ARG A 176 -13.78 37.28 -5.82
C ARG A 176 -14.18 37.06 -7.28
N VAL A 177 -14.94 37.99 -7.87
CA VAL A 177 -15.29 37.98 -9.31
C VAL A 177 -14.03 37.91 -10.18
N SER A 178 -13.02 38.74 -9.90
CA SER A 178 -11.77 38.75 -10.65
C SER A 178 -11.04 37.41 -10.55
N GLY A 179 -10.93 36.85 -9.35
CA GLY A 179 -10.31 35.54 -9.12
C GLY A 179 -11.02 34.41 -9.86
N MET A 180 -12.35 34.36 -9.77
CA MET A 180 -13.17 33.37 -10.48
C MET A 180 -13.11 33.54 -12.00
N SER A 181 -13.09 34.78 -12.49
CA SER A 181 -12.96 35.07 -13.93
C SER A 181 -11.59 34.63 -14.47
N ALA A 182 -10.52 34.81 -13.69
CA ALA A 182 -9.20 34.32 -14.04
C ALA A 182 -9.15 32.78 -14.05
N GLU A 183 -9.81 32.11 -13.10
CA GLU A 183 -9.94 30.66 -13.11
C GLU A 183 -10.74 30.15 -14.31
N MET A 184 -11.89 30.75 -14.60
CA MET A 184 -12.72 30.42 -15.76
C MET A 184 -11.94 30.59 -17.07
N LYS A 185 -11.15 31.67 -17.20
CA LYS A 185 -10.27 31.87 -18.35
C LYS A 185 -9.27 30.72 -18.51
N ARG A 186 -8.62 30.29 -17.42
CA ARG A 186 -7.71 29.14 -17.45
C ARG A 186 -8.40 27.86 -17.91
N TYR A 187 -9.63 27.57 -17.45
CA TYR A 187 -10.37 26.41 -17.93
C TYR A 187 -10.77 26.52 -19.41
N ILE A 188 -11.13 27.70 -19.89
CA ILE A 188 -11.42 27.91 -21.33
C ILE A 188 -10.16 27.65 -22.16
N ASP A 189 -9.02 28.20 -21.76
CA ASP A 189 -7.75 28.04 -22.47
C ASP A 189 -7.31 26.55 -22.46
N ASP A 190 -7.34 25.89 -21.31
CA ASP A 190 -7.01 24.46 -21.17
C ASP A 190 -7.96 23.57 -21.99
N ARG A 191 -9.27 23.87 -21.97
CA ARG A 191 -10.27 23.16 -22.80
C ARG A 191 -9.97 23.29 -24.29
N LEU A 192 -9.51 24.45 -24.75
CA LEU A 192 -9.12 24.66 -26.15
C LEU A 192 -7.91 23.80 -26.53
N LEU A 193 -6.91 23.66 -25.64
CA LEU A 193 -5.78 22.77 -25.86
C LEU A 193 -6.25 21.30 -25.99
N LEU A 194 -7.14 20.86 -25.08
CA LEU A 194 -7.70 19.51 -25.14
C LEU A 194 -8.49 19.27 -26.43
N LYS A 195 -9.27 20.27 -26.88
CA LYS A 195 -10.01 20.20 -28.14
C LYS A 195 -9.08 20.00 -29.33
N GLN A 196 -8.02 20.80 -29.44
CA GLN A 196 -7.03 20.68 -30.52
C GLN A 196 -6.38 19.29 -30.55
N TYR A 197 -6.02 18.76 -29.38
CA TYR A 197 -5.47 17.41 -29.24
C TYR A 197 -6.46 16.32 -29.69
N ILE A 198 -7.73 16.41 -29.28
CA ILE A 198 -8.79 15.46 -29.68
C ILE A 198 -8.99 15.46 -31.19
N GLU A 199 -9.01 16.64 -31.81
CA GLU A 199 -9.32 16.79 -33.23
C GLU A 199 -8.13 16.42 -34.13
N ASN A 200 -6.92 16.86 -33.76
CA ASN A 200 -5.79 16.90 -34.69
C ASN A 200 -4.52 16.21 -34.18
N ASP A 201 -4.48 15.66 -32.96
CA ASP A 201 -3.25 15.13 -32.34
C ASP A 201 -2.10 16.17 -32.29
N VAL A 202 -2.45 17.45 -32.29
CA VAL A 202 -1.54 18.61 -32.27
C VAL A 202 -2.13 19.69 -31.37
N VAL A 203 -1.27 20.44 -30.70
CA VAL A 203 -1.64 21.60 -29.89
C VAL A 203 -0.76 22.80 -30.23
N MET A 204 -1.37 23.98 -30.31
CA MET A 204 -0.68 25.27 -30.46
C MET A 204 -0.67 25.98 -29.10
N ASP A 205 0.51 26.28 -28.60
CA ASP A 205 0.68 27.05 -27.36
C ASP A 205 1.76 28.12 -27.53
N ASN A 206 1.43 29.38 -27.20
CA ASN A 206 2.33 30.53 -27.36
C ASN A 206 3.03 30.62 -28.74
N GLY A 207 2.32 30.27 -29.82
CA GLY A 207 2.85 30.25 -31.19
C GLY A 207 3.73 29.04 -31.54
N LYS A 208 3.98 28.14 -30.58
CA LYS A 208 4.72 26.90 -30.79
C LYS A 208 3.76 25.73 -31.00
N MET A 209 4.06 24.90 -32.00
CA MET A 209 3.32 23.69 -32.32
C MET A 209 3.92 22.49 -31.58
N TYR A 210 3.07 21.75 -30.88
CA TYR A 210 3.40 20.50 -30.20
C TYR A 210 2.62 19.36 -30.87
N LYS A 211 3.34 18.40 -31.44
CA LYS A 211 2.74 17.20 -32.04
C LYS A 211 2.77 16.04 -31.06
N VAL A 212 1.82 15.13 -31.19
CA VAL A 212 1.78 13.89 -30.43
C VAL A 212 3.10 13.11 -30.52
N GLN A 213 3.53 12.58 -29.39
CA GLN A 213 4.59 11.59 -29.27
C GLN A 213 3.92 10.25 -28.97
N LEU A 214 4.28 9.23 -29.75
CA LEU A 214 3.77 7.88 -29.58
C LEU A 214 4.70 7.13 -28.61
N GLU A 215 4.24 6.92 -27.38
CA GLU A 215 5.00 6.26 -26.32
C GLU A 215 4.58 4.77 -26.25
N ASP A 216 5.53 3.83 -26.40
CA ASP A 216 5.28 2.39 -26.24
C ASP A 216 5.16 2.00 -24.77
N VAL A 217 4.08 1.30 -24.41
CA VAL A 217 3.75 0.94 -23.03
C VAL A 217 3.37 -0.54 -22.92
N LEU A 218 3.84 -1.21 -21.88
CA LEU A 218 3.42 -2.57 -21.55
C LEU A 218 2.06 -2.52 -20.83
N ARG A 219 1.04 -3.19 -21.39
CA ARG A 219 -0.33 -3.23 -20.85
C ARG A 219 -0.45 -4.11 -19.59
N SER A 220 0.47 -5.08 -19.44
CA SER A 220 0.46 -6.06 -18.36
C SER A 220 1.88 -6.35 -17.86
N SER A 221 1.98 -6.78 -16.60
CA SER A 221 3.22 -7.29 -15.99
C SER A 221 3.75 -8.55 -16.69
N ASP A 222 2.91 -9.25 -17.46
CA ASP A 222 3.25 -10.48 -18.19
C ASP A 222 3.83 -10.21 -19.59
N GLY A 223 4.01 -8.94 -19.99
CA GLY A 223 4.86 -8.55 -21.12
C GLY A 223 4.33 -8.81 -22.54
N HIS A 224 3.19 -9.49 -22.69
CA HIS A 224 2.71 -9.94 -24.01
C HIS A 224 1.95 -8.90 -24.83
N GLU A 225 1.35 -7.87 -24.21
CA GLU A 225 0.56 -6.86 -24.93
C GLU A 225 1.20 -5.47 -24.80
N ARG A 226 1.62 -4.91 -25.95
CA ARG A 226 2.14 -3.55 -26.05
C ARG A 226 1.05 -2.61 -26.56
N VAL A 227 1.04 -1.41 -26.01
CA VAL A 227 0.11 -0.35 -26.37
C VAL A 227 0.87 0.91 -26.67
N VAL A 228 0.53 1.53 -27.79
CA VAL A 228 1.07 2.83 -28.16
C VAL A 228 0.16 3.91 -27.61
N ARG A 229 0.70 4.81 -26.78
CA ARG A 229 -0.06 5.91 -26.19
C ARG A 229 0.29 7.24 -26.84
N PRO A 230 -0.72 8.00 -27.32
CA PRO A 230 -0.53 9.32 -27.88
C PRO A 230 -0.38 10.36 -26.76
N VAL A 231 0.79 10.96 -26.59
CA VAL A 231 1.08 11.92 -25.51
C VAL A 231 1.58 13.25 -26.05
N ILE A 232 1.09 14.37 -25.51
CA ILE A 232 1.72 15.69 -25.67
C ILE A 232 2.09 16.23 -24.30
N ARG A 233 3.35 16.60 -24.09
CA ARG A 233 3.84 17.21 -22.86
C ARG A 233 4.10 18.70 -23.11
N LEU A 234 3.56 19.56 -22.24
CA LEU A 234 3.80 21.01 -22.20
C LEU A 234 4.52 21.34 -20.87
N PRO A 235 5.85 21.19 -20.80
CA PRO A 235 6.59 21.28 -19.55
C PRO A 235 6.46 22.63 -18.86
N GLU A 236 6.47 23.72 -19.64
CA GLU A 236 6.36 25.10 -19.12
C GLU A 236 5.03 25.35 -18.37
N LYS A 237 3.99 24.56 -18.65
CA LYS A 237 2.69 24.66 -17.99
C LYS A 237 2.41 23.52 -17.01
N ASN A 238 3.32 22.55 -16.87
CA ASN A 238 3.07 21.30 -16.16
C ASN A 238 1.80 20.58 -16.64
N ILE A 239 1.56 20.57 -17.96
CA ILE A 239 0.41 19.91 -18.59
C ILE A 239 0.87 18.72 -19.41
N VAL A 240 0.11 17.63 -19.35
CA VAL A 240 0.22 16.47 -20.23
C VAL A 240 -1.16 16.15 -20.81
N LEU A 241 -1.23 15.94 -22.11
CA LEU A 241 -2.42 15.46 -22.80
C LEU A 241 -2.19 13.99 -23.17
N THR A 242 -3.16 13.13 -22.83
CA THR A 242 -3.11 11.70 -23.12
C THR A 242 -4.52 11.15 -23.34
N ARG A 243 -4.63 9.86 -23.64
CA ARG A 243 -5.87 9.07 -23.70
C ARG A 243 -5.82 7.93 -22.71
N ILE A 244 -6.91 7.72 -21.96
CA ILE A 244 -7.02 6.57 -21.06
C ILE A 244 -7.10 5.28 -21.90
N ASN A 245 -7.96 5.26 -22.92
CA ASN A 245 -7.93 4.27 -23.99
C ASN A 245 -7.36 4.91 -25.27
N PRO A 246 -6.15 4.54 -25.72
CA PRO A 246 -5.49 5.20 -26.84
C PRO A 246 -6.24 5.08 -28.17
N GLU A 247 -7.14 4.11 -28.31
CA GLU A 247 -7.95 3.89 -29.51
C GLU A 247 -9.20 4.79 -29.54
N ILE A 248 -9.65 5.31 -28.39
CA ILE A 248 -10.88 6.09 -28.27
C ILE A 248 -10.54 7.54 -27.91
N ARG A 249 -10.72 8.43 -28.89
CA ARG A 249 -10.43 9.87 -28.75
C ARG A 249 -11.25 10.54 -27.64
N ASP A 250 -12.47 10.07 -27.37
CA ASP A 250 -13.33 10.63 -26.32
C ASP A 250 -12.80 10.37 -24.90
N THR A 251 -11.84 9.44 -24.74
CA THR A 251 -11.13 9.21 -23.47
C THR A 251 -9.91 10.12 -23.28
N SER A 252 -9.78 11.15 -24.13
CA SER A 252 -8.71 12.14 -24.01
C SER A 252 -8.88 12.98 -22.75
N VAL A 253 -7.77 13.20 -22.06
CA VAL A 253 -7.71 13.97 -20.82
C VAL A 253 -6.57 14.98 -20.88
N LEU A 254 -6.81 16.16 -20.30
CA LEU A 254 -5.75 17.10 -19.96
C LEU A 254 -5.41 16.91 -18.49
N VAL A 255 -4.16 16.53 -18.24
CA VAL A 255 -3.61 16.28 -16.91
C VAL A 255 -2.68 17.43 -16.54
N ARG A 256 -3.02 18.14 -15.46
CA ARG A 256 -2.15 19.16 -14.88
C ARG A 256 -1.42 18.56 -13.69
N LEU A 257 -0.09 18.54 -13.71
CA LEU A 257 0.70 18.12 -12.56
C LEU A 257 0.64 19.19 -11.48
N ARG A 258 0.52 18.79 -10.22
CA ARG A 258 0.59 19.70 -9.09
C ARG A 258 1.97 20.36 -9.03
N PRO A 259 2.04 21.64 -8.64
CA PRO A 259 3.33 22.31 -8.43
C PRO A 259 4.24 21.50 -7.50
N ALA A 260 5.55 21.56 -7.73
CA ALA A 260 6.59 20.83 -6.99
C ALA A 260 6.57 19.28 -7.11
N TRP A 261 5.77 18.70 -8.01
CA TRP A 261 5.86 17.25 -8.29
C TRP A 261 7.28 16.84 -8.68
N GLU A 262 7.94 17.58 -9.58
CA GLU A 262 9.31 17.25 -10.01
C GLU A 262 10.32 17.35 -8.86
N ASP A 263 10.18 18.34 -7.97
CA ASP A 263 11.02 18.47 -6.79
C ASP A 263 10.82 17.29 -5.83
N LEU A 264 9.56 16.89 -5.60
CA LEU A 264 9.21 15.74 -4.80
C LEU A 264 9.73 14.43 -5.43
N ARG A 265 9.53 14.23 -6.73
CA ARG A 265 10.03 13.06 -7.47
C ARG A 265 11.55 12.97 -7.39
N SER A 266 12.24 14.09 -7.57
CA SER A 266 13.70 14.19 -7.42
C SER A 266 14.14 13.82 -5.99
N TYR A 267 13.44 14.32 -4.97
CA TYR A 267 13.71 13.98 -3.57
C TYR A 267 13.51 12.49 -3.25
N LEU A 268 12.46 11.88 -3.81
CA LEU A 268 12.14 10.46 -3.62
C LEU A 268 13.10 9.53 -4.38
N THR A 269 13.62 9.97 -5.52
CA THR A 269 14.61 9.24 -6.33
C THR A 269 16.06 9.58 -6.01
N ALA A 270 16.30 10.51 -5.07
CA ALA A 270 17.63 11.02 -4.75
C ALA A 270 18.63 9.90 -4.45
N LYS A 271 19.84 10.03 -5.02
CA LYS A 271 20.92 9.05 -4.89
C LYS A 271 21.31 8.87 -3.41
N GLY A 272 21.36 7.62 -2.97
CA GLY A 272 21.70 7.24 -1.61
C GLY A 272 20.81 6.12 -1.10
N ARG A 273 20.55 6.11 0.21
CA ARG A 273 19.65 5.13 0.81
C ARG A 273 18.21 5.44 0.40
N LYS A 274 17.49 4.46 -0.16
CA LYS A 274 16.04 4.54 -0.39
C LYS A 274 15.32 4.78 0.94
N ARG A 275 14.80 5.99 1.15
CA ARG A 275 14.07 6.38 2.37
C ARG A 275 12.59 6.11 2.31
N PHE A 276 12.04 6.06 1.10
CA PHE A 276 10.61 5.86 0.88
C PHE A 276 10.34 4.73 -0.10
N GLU A 277 9.35 3.92 0.22
CA GLU A 277 8.66 3.07 -0.73
C GLU A 277 7.36 3.73 -1.13
N VAL A 278 7.17 3.93 -2.43
CA VAL A 278 6.01 4.63 -2.96
C VAL A 278 4.88 3.64 -3.27
N TYR A 279 3.68 4.04 -2.90
CA TYR A 279 2.40 3.38 -3.18
C TYR A 279 1.40 4.43 -3.69
N VAL A 280 0.41 3.97 -4.43
CA VAL A 280 -0.71 4.77 -4.91
C VAL A 280 -2.00 4.13 -4.42
N CYS A 281 -2.84 4.93 -3.78
CA CYS A 281 -4.19 4.54 -3.39
C CYS A 281 -5.15 5.60 -3.90
N THR A 282 -6.03 5.24 -4.80
CA THR A 282 -6.99 6.18 -5.39
C THR A 282 -8.37 5.56 -5.51
N MET A 283 -9.40 6.39 -5.55
CA MET A 283 -10.76 5.95 -5.85
C MET A 283 -11.04 5.83 -7.35
N ALA A 284 -10.09 6.23 -8.19
CA ALA A 284 -10.22 6.17 -9.63
C ALA A 284 -10.15 4.74 -10.18
N GLU A 285 -10.65 4.55 -11.41
CA GLU A 285 -10.56 3.28 -12.11
C GLU A 285 -9.10 2.88 -12.40
N ARG A 286 -8.86 1.57 -12.52
CA ARG A 286 -7.51 1.02 -12.63
C ARG A 286 -6.75 1.51 -13.86
N ASP A 287 -7.39 1.52 -15.03
CA ASP A 287 -6.74 1.97 -16.26
C ASP A 287 -6.38 3.44 -16.22
N TYR A 288 -7.22 4.25 -15.57
CA TYR A 288 -6.92 5.64 -15.28
C TYR A 288 -5.72 5.77 -14.34
N ALA A 289 -5.74 5.09 -13.20
CA ALA A 289 -4.69 5.18 -12.19
C ALA A 289 -3.32 4.77 -12.75
N LEU A 290 -3.27 3.69 -13.53
CA LEU A 290 -2.04 3.23 -14.17
C LEU A 290 -1.54 4.22 -15.23
N GLU A 291 -2.43 4.82 -16.02
CA GLU A 291 -2.04 5.83 -17.00
C GLU A 291 -1.51 7.10 -16.33
N MET A 292 -2.22 7.61 -15.32
CA MET A 292 -1.78 8.78 -14.56
C MET A 292 -0.43 8.53 -13.87
N TRP A 293 -0.25 7.36 -13.26
CA TRP A 293 1.02 7.01 -12.61
C TRP A 293 2.17 6.92 -13.62
N ARG A 294 1.92 6.36 -14.81
CA ARG A 294 2.92 6.29 -15.88
C ARG A 294 3.36 7.68 -16.35
N LEU A 295 2.46 8.66 -16.37
CA LEU A 295 2.83 10.03 -16.70
C LEU A 295 3.74 10.68 -15.64
N LEU A 296 3.56 10.30 -14.37
CA LEU A 296 4.29 10.78 -13.20
C LEU A 296 5.66 10.10 -13.04
N ASP A 297 5.75 8.80 -13.30
CA ASP A 297 6.96 7.96 -13.16
C ASP A 297 7.27 7.17 -14.46
N PRO A 298 7.58 7.86 -15.58
CA PRO A 298 7.72 7.21 -16.89
C PRO A 298 8.87 6.20 -16.97
N GLU A 299 9.91 6.39 -16.16
CA GLU A 299 11.12 5.56 -16.13
C GLU A 299 11.05 4.46 -15.06
N ALA A 300 9.92 4.33 -14.36
CA ALA A 300 9.71 3.36 -13.28
C ALA A 300 10.76 3.47 -12.15
N HIS A 301 11.19 4.70 -11.82
CA HIS A 301 12.19 4.98 -10.80
C HIS A 301 11.60 4.93 -9.38
N LEU A 302 10.31 5.24 -9.21
CA LEU A 302 9.62 5.21 -7.92
C LEU A 302 8.97 3.84 -7.67
N ILE A 303 8.22 3.33 -8.67
CA ILE A 303 7.60 2.01 -8.63
C ILE A 303 8.02 1.22 -9.88
N ALA A 304 8.75 0.14 -9.67
CA ALA A 304 9.15 -0.74 -10.76
C ALA A 304 7.92 -1.33 -11.48
N SER A 305 7.99 -1.48 -12.81
CA SER A 305 6.85 -1.93 -13.63
C SER A 305 6.22 -3.24 -13.13
N LYS A 306 7.04 -4.19 -12.66
CA LYS A 306 6.58 -5.47 -12.10
C LYS A 306 5.82 -5.36 -10.76
N GLN A 307 5.88 -4.20 -10.10
CA GLN A 307 5.26 -3.95 -8.81
C GLN A 307 4.02 -3.04 -8.93
N LEU A 308 3.73 -2.51 -10.13
CA LEU A 308 2.59 -1.62 -10.34
C LEU A 308 1.27 -2.28 -9.97
N SER A 309 1.13 -3.58 -10.23
CA SER A 309 -0.09 -4.32 -9.92
C SER A 309 -0.45 -4.29 -8.44
N ASP A 310 0.58 -4.34 -7.60
CA ASP A 310 0.47 -4.53 -6.15
C ASP A 310 0.54 -3.19 -5.40
N ARG A 311 1.18 -2.17 -6.01
CA ARG A 311 1.40 -0.87 -5.37
C ARG A 311 0.47 0.23 -5.86
N VAL A 312 -0.22 0.03 -6.98
CA VAL A 312 -1.29 0.92 -7.46
C VAL A 312 -2.62 0.25 -7.17
N VAL A 313 -3.25 0.68 -6.08
CA VAL A 313 -4.49 0.12 -5.54
C VAL A 313 -5.64 1.09 -5.80
N CYS A 314 -6.73 0.54 -6.34
CA CYS A 314 -7.95 1.29 -6.65
C CYS A 314 -9.05 0.83 -5.70
N VAL A 315 -9.53 1.74 -4.84
CA VAL A 315 -10.49 1.43 -3.78
C VAL A 315 -11.89 1.89 -4.18
N LYS A 316 -12.92 1.09 -3.87
CA LYS A 316 -14.31 1.47 -4.15
C LYS A 316 -14.88 2.32 -3.01
N SER A 317 -15.76 3.26 -3.35
CA SER A 317 -16.50 4.07 -2.36
C SER A 317 -17.26 3.17 -1.38
N GLY A 318 -17.16 3.47 -0.08
CA GLY A 318 -17.83 2.73 1.00
C GLY A 318 -16.99 1.66 1.71
N LYS A 319 -15.73 1.44 1.30
CA LYS A 319 -14.81 0.43 1.90
C LYS A 319 -13.63 1.03 2.68
N LEU A 320 -13.83 2.16 3.37
CA LEU A 320 -12.77 2.86 4.12
C LEU A 320 -12.02 1.96 5.14
N GLN A 321 -12.70 0.98 5.75
CA GLN A 321 -12.09 0.01 6.67
C GLN A 321 -11.17 -1.00 5.96
N GLU A 322 -11.42 -1.31 4.69
CA GLU A 322 -10.60 -2.24 3.89
C GLU A 322 -9.38 -1.54 3.29
N ILE A 323 -9.36 -0.20 3.19
CA ILE A 323 -8.22 0.57 2.64
C ILE A 323 -6.92 0.23 3.39
N PHE A 324 -6.96 0.09 4.71
CA PHE A 324 -5.76 -0.29 5.46
C PHE A 324 -5.29 -1.72 5.11
N ILE A 325 -6.19 -2.65 4.81
CA ILE A 325 -5.87 -4.06 4.50
C ILE A 325 -5.50 -4.24 3.01
N GLU A 326 -6.11 -3.46 2.12
CA GLU A 326 -5.84 -3.46 0.68
C GLU A 326 -4.57 -2.67 0.33
N CYS A 327 -4.29 -1.58 1.05
CA CYS A 327 -3.06 -0.80 0.90
C CYS A 327 -1.93 -1.31 1.80
N LEU A 328 -2.21 -2.25 2.71
CA LEU A 328 -1.15 -3.00 3.36
C LEU A 328 -0.44 -3.80 2.26
N PRO A 329 0.88 -3.65 2.13
CA PRO A 329 1.62 -4.35 1.10
C PRO A 329 1.46 -5.88 1.25
N ARG A 330 0.63 -6.51 0.41
CA ARG A 330 0.42 -7.96 0.40
C ARG A 330 1.61 -8.63 -0.29
N TRP A 331 2.65 -8.95 0.49
CA TRP A 331 3.81 -9.65 -0.03
C TRP A 331 3.60 -11.16 0.03
N HIS A 332 3.57 -11.81 -1.14
CA HIS A 332 3.67 -13.26 -1.20
C HIS A 332 5.08 -13.66 -0.77
N VAL A 333 5.18 -14.44 0.31
CA VAL A 333 6.42 -15.14 0.66
C VAL A 333 6.68 -16.15 -0.47
N PRO A 334 7.85 -16.13 -1.14
CA PRO A 334 8.17 -17.16 -2.12
C PRO A 334 8.15 -18.51 -1.41
N SER A 335 7.27 -19.41 -1.82
CA SER A 335 7.31 -20.79 -1.33
C SER A 335 8.67 -21.36 -1.73
N LYS A 336 9.49 -21.78 -0.76
CA LYS A 336 10.70 -22.57 -1.04
C LYS A 336 10.29 -23.98 -1.45
N ASN A 337 9.66 -24.13 -2.62
CA ASN A 337 9.51 -25.40 -3.30
C ASN A 337 10.23 -25.30 -4.65
N GLY A 338 11.56 -25.41 -4.58
CA GLY A 338 12.41 -25.70 -5.72
C GLY A 338 13.08 -27.03 -5.47
N ASN A 339 12.49 -28.10 -5.99
CA ASN A 339 13.09 -29.43 -6.10
C ASN A 339 14.49 -29.31 -6.71
N GLY A 340 15.50 -29.63 -5.92
CA GLY A 340 16.83 -29.92 -6.42
C GLY A 340 16.85 -31.34 -6.98
N ASN A 341 16.53 -31.48 -8.27
CA ASN A 341 17.04 -32.61 -9.05
C ASN A 341 18.38 -32.19 -9.65
N ARG A 342 19.45 -32.78 -9.13
CA ARG A 342 20.66 -33.10 -9.89
C ARG A 342 20.89 -34.59 -9.78
#